data_AF-A0A1Y3BSJ6-F1
#
_entry.id   AF-A0A1Y3BSJ6-F1
#
_cell.length_a   1.000
_cell.length_b   1.000
_cell.length_c   1.000
_cell.angle_alpha   90.00
_cell.angle_beta   90.00
_cell.angle_gamma   90.00
#
_symmetry.space_group_name_H-M   'P 1'
#
loop_
_entity.id
_entity.type
_entity.pdbx_description
1 polymer ?
#
loop_
_entity_poly.entity_id
_entity_poly.type
_entity_poly.pdbx_seq_one_letter_code
_entity_poly.pdbx_strand_id
1 'polypeptide(L)'
;MASLSNNANQDDDGVASVFRQTCIEYADILNNLSGIQLMKNERPNEALSCWLSCERRNSAALFNLGVAYESGLYAMNDDGQPDMDMAFHYYALAASKGHYHAIYNIALYYLYGKGSIQPNVDRALRLLRIASSKGVQQARGYCQRFDDEKEKLITIESKPLPEFDRSISNI
;
A
#
# COMPACT_ATOMS: atom_id res chain seq x y z
N MET A 1 0.58 65.45 0.12
CA MET A 1 -0.54 64.50 0.31
C MET A 1 0.00 63.10 0.13
N ALA A 2 0.12 62.34 1.22
CA ALA A 2 0.63 60.98 1.21
C ALA A 2 -0.51 60.01 0.89
N SER A 3 -0.37 59.22 -0.18
CA SER A 3 -1.25 58.12 -0.51
C SER A 3 -0.74 56.83 0.16
N LEU A 4 -1.28 56.52 1.33
CA LEU A 4 -1.30 55.18 1.88
C LEU A 4 -2.42 54.40 1.18
N SER A 5 -2.06 53.46 0.31
CA SER A 5 -3.03 52.53 -0.27
C SER A 5 -2.37 51.20 -0.54
N ASN A 6 -2.98 50.16 0.04
CA ASN A 6 -2.91 48.75 -0.30
C ASN A 6 -1.59 48.01 -0.08
N ASN A 7 -1.43 47.49 1.14
CA ASN A 7 -0.65 46.28 1.37
C ASN A 7 -1.32 45.32 2.38
N ALA A 8 -2.65 45.37 2.53
CA ALA A 8 -3.40 44.57 3.50
C ALA A 8 -4.17 43.37 2.89
N ASN A 9 -4.20 43.23 1.57
CA ASN A 9 -5.05 42.23 0.89
C ASN A 9 -4.29 40.98 0.39
N GLN A 10 -2.99 40.85 0.65
CA GLN A 10 -2.23 39.64 0.24
C GLN A 10 -2.07 38.62 1.37
N ASP A 11 -2.16 39.03 2.64
CA ASP A 11 -1.94 38.15 3.79
C ASP A 11 -3.22 37.46 4.29
N ASP A 12 -4.39 38.11 4.11
CA ASP A 12 -5.69 37.61 4.61
C ASP A 12 -6.19 36.39 3.80
N ASP A 13 -5.89 36.36 2.50
CA ASP A 13 -6.18 35.21 1.62
C ASP A 13 -5.33 33.98 1.98
N GLY A 14 -4.09 34.19 2.43
CA GLY A 14 -3.18 33.13 2.84
C GLY A 14 -3.65 32.45 4.12
N VAL A 15 -3.98 33.23 5.16
CA VAL A 15 -4.44 32.68 6.45
C VAL A 15 -5.79 31.98 6.31
N ALA A 16 -6.74 32.57 5.58
CA ALA A 16 -8.04 31.94 5.33
C ALA A 16 -7.91 30.66 4.48
N SER A 17 -6.97 30.63 3.53
CA SER A 17 -6.67 29.43 2.75
C SER A 17 -6.07 28.31 3.60
N VAL A 18 -5.08 28.61 4.44
CA VAL A 18 -4.48 27.64 5.38
C VAL A 18 -5.53 27.10 6.34
N PHE A 19 -6.36 27.96 6.94
CA PHE A 19 -7.43 27.55 7.83
C PHE A 19 -8.43 26.61 7.13
N ARG A 20 -8.89 26.97 5.92
CA ARG A 20 -9.76 26.10 5.10
C ARG A 20 -9.09 24.74 4.83
N GLN A 21 -7.81 24.74 4.47
CA GLN A 21 -7.06 23.52 4.18
C GLN A 21 -6.95 22.62 5.41
N THR A 22 -6.67 23.18 6.58
CA THR A 22 -6.66 22.46 7.86
C THR A 22 -8.02 21.88 8.21
N CYS A 23 -9.11 22.63 8.02
CA CYS A 23 -10.47 22.12 8.26
C CYS A 23 -10.80 20.93 7.36
N ILE A 24 -10.39 20.97 6.08
CA ILE A 24 -10.58 19.87 5.13
C ILE A 24 -9.81 18.63 5.59
N GLU A 25 -8.53 18.78 5.95
CA GLU A 25 -7.70 17.66 6.44
C GLU A 25 -8.27 17.04 7.71
N TYR A 26 -8.78 17.87 8.63
CA TYR A 26 -9.41 17.39 9.85
C TYR A 26 -10.70 16.61 9.55
N ALA A 27 -11.53 17.12 8.64
CA ALA A 27 -12.73 16.40 8.19
C ALA A 27 -12.37 15.06 7.54
N ASP A 28 -11.31 15.01 6.72
CA ASP A 28 -10.86 13.78 6.07
C ASP A 28 -10.42 12.70 7.08
N ILE A 29 -9.76 13.12 8.17
CA ILE A 29 -9.37 12.21 9.25
C ILE A 29 -10.61 11.68 9.96
N LEU A 30 -11.54 12.56 10.33
CA LEU A 30 -12.78 12.17 11.01
C LEU A 30 -13.65 11.24 10.17
N ASN A 31 -13.76 11.50 8.87
CA ASN A 31 -14.51 10.66 7.95
C ASN A 31 -13.86 9.28 7.79
N ASN A 32 -12.52 9.20 7.70
CA ASN A 32 -11.83 7.91 7.69
C ASN A 32 -12.10 7.09 8.97
N LEU A 33 -12.02 7.73 10.14
CA LEU A 33 -12.33 7.10 11.43
C LEU A 33 -13.80 6.67 11.50
N SER A 34 -14.71 7.51 11.01
CA SER A 34 -16.14 7.22 10.95
C SER A 34 -16.40 6.00 10.06
N GLY A 35 -15.74 5.91 8.91
CA GLY A 35 -15.82 4.73 8.04
C GLY A 35 -15.39 3.46 8.75
N ILE A 36 -14.26 3.48 9.47
CA ILE A 36 -13.80 2.32 10.27
C ILE A 36 -14.82 1.94 11.35
N GLN A 37 -15.46 2.92 12.01
CA GLN A 37 -16.47 2.63 13.02
C GLN A 37 -17.76 2.07 12.40
N LEU A 38 -18.18 2.61 11.26
CA LEU A 38 -19.36 2.14 10.52
C LEU A 38 -19.19 0.69 10.05
N MET A 39 -17.97 0.30 9.67
CA MET A 39 -17.64 -1.10 9.35
C MET A 39 -17.86 -2.02 10.55
N LYS A 40 -17.41 -1.62 11.74
CA LYS A 40 -17.62 -2.40 12.97
C LYS A 40 -19.10 -2.52 13.35
N ASN A 41 -19.90 -1.55 12.93
CA ASN A 41 -21.34 -1.50 13.18
C ASN A 41 -22.15 -2.12 12.02
N GLU A 42 -21.51 -2.88 11.11
CA GLU A 42 -22.17 -3.54 9.97
C GLU A 42 -22.91 -2.56 9.04
N ARG A 43 -22.39 -1.33 8.90
CA ARG A 43 -22.94 -0.26 8.04
C ARG A 43 -21.98 0.08 6.88
N PRO A 44 -21.79 -0.84 5.94
CA PRO A 44 -20.73 -0.73 4.96
C PRO A 44 -20.90 0.29 3.86
N ASN A 45 -22.11 0.45 3.36
CA ASN A 45 -22.39 1.41 2.28
C ASN A 45 -22.09 2.84 2.76
N GLU A 46 -22.37 3.10 4.04
CA GLU A 46 -22.04 4.37 4.68
C GLU A 46 -20.54 4.50 4.93
N ALA A 47 -19.87 3.42 5.35
CA ALA A 47 -18.41 3.43 5.49
C ALA A 47 -17.70 3.73 4.16
N LEU A 48 -18.19 3.12 3.07
CA LEU A 48 -17.68 3.36 1.71
C LEU A 48 -17.87 4.82 1.32
N SER A 49 -19.05 5.38 1.54
CA SER A 49 -19.33 6.80 1.30
C SER A 49 -18.37 7.71 2.08
N CYS A 50 -18.12 7.41 3.36
CA CYS A 50 -17.15 8.14 4.17
C CYS A 50 -15.74 8.08 3.57
N TRP A 51 -15.26 6.91 3.13
CA TRP A 51 -13.92 6.80 2.55
C TRP A 51 -13.80 7.45 1.17
N LEU A 52 -14.81 7.30 0.30
CA LEU A 52 -14.87 7.94 -1.01
C LEU A 52 -14.83 9.47 -0.88
N SER A 53 -15.49 10.04 0.14
CA SER A 53 -15.48 11.49 0.37
C SER A 53 -14.07 12.08 0.60
N CYS A 54 -13.11 11.25 1.02
CA CYS A 54 -11.75 11.66 1.42
C CYS A 54 -10.66 11.16 0.48
N GLU A 55 -11.02 10.46 -0.60
CA GLU A 55 -10.09 9.73 -1.49
C GLU A 55 -8.98 10.62 -2.07
N ARG A 56 -9.28 11.91 -2.28
CA ARG A 56 -8.37 12.84 -2.94
C ARG A 56 -7.14 13.17 -2.10
N ARG A 57 -7.21 13.05 -0.77
CA ARG A 57 -6.18 13.54 0.16
C ARG A 57 -5.75 12.48 1.18
N ASN A 58 -6.64 11.60 1.61
CA ASN A 58 -6.38 10.67 2.70
C ASN A 58 -5.90 9.30 2.20
N SER A 59 -4.61 9.01 2.41
CA SER A 59 -3.99 7.75 2.00
C SER A 59 -4.50 6.53 2.78
N ALA A 60 -4.94 6.70 4.02
CA ALA A 60 -5.53 5.64 4.83
C ALA A 60 -6.96 5.30 4.37
N ALA A 61 -7.75 6.30 3.97
CA ALA A 61 -9.08 6.08 3.38
C ALA A 61 -8.97 5.29 2.08
N LEU A 62 -8.04 5.65 1.19
CA LEU A 62 -7.74 4.89 -0.04
C LEU A 62 -7.30 3.45 0.27
N PHE A 63 -6.47 3.24 1.29
CA PHE A 63 -6.10 1.89 1.70
C PHE A 63 -7.30 1.08 2.16
N ASN A 64 -8.19 1.67 2.97
CA ASN A 64 -9.41 1.02 3.45
C ASN A 64 -10.38 0.69 2.30
N LEU A 65 -10.48 1.55 1.29
CA LEU A 65 -11.19 1.25 0.05
C LEU A 65 -10.59 0.00 -0.61
N GLY A 66 -9.27 -0.06 -0.77
CA GLY A 66 -8.60 -1.25 -1.32
C GLY A 66 -8.94 -2.54 -0.57
N VAL A 67 -8.96 -2.50 0.78
CA VAL A 67 -9.35 -3.64 1.61
C VAL A 67 -10.82 -4.02 1.42
N ALA A 68 -11.71 -3.04 1.30
CA ALA A 68 -13.14 -3.27 1.11
C ALA A 68 -13.44 -3.99 -0.22
N TYR A 69 -12.75 -3.61 -1.30
CA TYR A 69 -12.85 -4.30 -2.59
C TYR A 69 -12.19 -5.69 -2.55
N GLU A 70 -11.00 -5.84 -1.95
CA GLU A 70 -10.28 -7.13 -1.88
C GLU A 70 -11.03 -8.19 -1.07
N SER A 71 -11.72 -7.76 -0.01
CA SER A 71 -12.49 -8.67 0.85
C SER A 71 -13.83 -9.08 0.23
N GLY A 72 -14.29 -8.38 -0.82
CA GLY A 72 -15.63 -8.54 -1.41
C GLY A 72 -16.76 -8.33 -0.40
N LEU A 73 -16.44 -7.77 0.77
CA LEU A 73 -17.39 -7.61 1.86
C LEU A 73 -18.51 -6.66 1.39
N TYR A 74 -18.17 -5.66 0.56
CA TYR A 74 -19.07 -4.55 0.22
C TYR A 74 -18.99 -4.01 -1.21
N ALA A 75 -18.08 -4.54 -2.03
CA ALA A 75 -18.06 -4.27 -3.46
C ALA A 75 -17.63 -5.55 -4.16
N MET A 76 -18.57 -6.11 -4.90
CA MET A 76 -18.32 -7.23 -5.79
C MET A 76 -18.21 -6.68 -7.21
N ASN A 77 -17.42 -7.32 -8.05
CA ASN A 77 -17.45 -7.12 -9.49
C ASN A 77 -18.80 -7.61 -10.07
N ASP A 78 -18.97 -7.46 -11.38
CA ASP A 78 -20.19 -7.86 -12.10
C ASP A 78 -20.54 -9.36 -11.94
N ASP A 79 -19.57 -10.19 -11.55
CA ASP A 79 -19.71 -11.64 -11.33
C ASP A 79 -20.01 -12.02 -9.87
N GLY A 80 -20.21 -11.05 -8.97
CA GLY A 80 -20.47 -11.32 -7.56
C GLY A 80 -19.24 -11.77 -6.75
N GLN A 81 -18.03 -11.43 -7.21
CA GLN A 81 -16.75 -11.77 -6.57
C GLN A 81 -16.02 -10.52 -6.08
N PRO A 82 -15.11 -10.62 -5.10
CA PRO A 82 -14.24 -9.50 -4.73
C PRO A 82 -13.51 -8.89 -5.95
N ASP A 83 -13.57 -7.57 -6.10
CA ASP A 83 -12.92 -6.87 -7.21
C ASP A 83 -11.45 -6.60 -6.88
N MET A 84 -10.60 -7.54 -7.26
CA MET A 84 -9.15 -7.46 -7.05
C MET A 84 -8.50 -6.31 -7.83
N ASP A 85 -9.03 -5.95 -9.00
CA ASP A 85 -8.43 -4.90 -9.84
C ASP A 85 -8.71 -3.51 -9.28
N MET A 86 -9.94 -3.27 -8.80
CA MET A 86 -10.26 -2.05 -8.06
C MET A 86 -9.50 -1.98 -6.73
N ALA A 87 -9.34 -3.11 -6.03
CA ALA A 87 -8.51 -3.14 -4.82
C ALA A 87 -7.06 -2.72 -5.10
N PHE A 88 -6.45 -3.27 -6.16
CA PHE A 88 -5.11 -2.88 -6.61
C PHE A 88 -5.03 -1.40 -6.95
N HIS A 89 -6.03 -0.87 -7.67
CA HIS A 89 -6.11 0.55 -8.03
C HIS A 89 -6.05 1.45 -6.79
N TYR A 90 -6.89 1.18 -5.79
CA TYR A 90 -6.91 1.97 -4.56
C TYR A 90 -5.65 1.81 -3.72
N TYR A 91 -5.05 0.61 -3.66
CA TYR A 91 -3.74 0.43 -3.05
C TYR A 91 -2.65 1.24 -3.76
N ALA A 92 -2.65 1.30 -5.10
CA ALA A 92 -1.70 2.11 -5.86
C ALA A 92 -1.85 3.61 -5.57
N LEU A 93 -3.09 4.11 -5.49
CA LEU A 93 -3.37 5.49 -5.10
C LEU A 93 -2.90 5.77 -3.66
N ALA A 94 -3.21 4.90 -2.72
CA ALA A 94 -2.77 5.02 -1.33
C ALA A 94 -1.23 5.04 -1.22
N ALA A 95 -0.55 4.15 -1.95
CA ALA A 95 0.91 4.09 -2.02
C ALA A 95 1.53 5.36 -2.60
N SER A 96 0.93 5.93 -3.65
CA SER A 96 1.40 7.21 -4.25
C SER A 96 1.33 8.39 -3.26
N LYS A 97 0.45 8.28 -2.25
CA LYS A 97 0.31 9.24 -1.15
C LYS A 97 1.06 8.82 0.13
N GLY A 98 1.96 7.85 0.05
CA GLY A 98 2.83 7.44 1.14
C GLY A 98 2.27 6.42 2.12
N HIS A 99 1.18 5.71 1.79
CA HIS A 99 0.66 4.65 2.64
C HIS A 99 1.50 3.36 2.54
N TYR A 100 2.36 3.10 3.53
CA TYR A 100 3.34 2.00 3.45
C TYR A 100 2.72 0.60 3.47
N HIS A 101 1.61 0.40 4.18
CA HIS A 101 0.88 -0.88 4.12
C HIS A 101 0.24 -1.13 2.75
N ALA A 102 -0.05 -0.07 1.98
CA ALA A 102 -0.53 -0.23 0.61
C ALA A 102 0.59 -0.72 -0.32
N ILE A 103 1.82 -0.21 -0.14
CA ILE A 103 3.02 -0.72 -0.84
C ILE A 103 3.22 -2.22 -0.58
N TYR A 104 3.05 -2.64 0.68
CA TYR A 104 3.08 -4.05 1.05
C TYR A 104 2.00 -4.87 0.32
N ASN A 105 0.75 -4.41 0.30
CA ASN A 105 -0.32 -5.13 -0.40
C ASN A 105 -0.07 -5.21 -1.92
N ILE A 106 0.40 -4.14 -2.57
CA ILE A 106 0.81 -4.16 -3.99
C ILE A 106 1.91 -5.22 -4.21
N ALA A 107 2.85 -5.35 -3.27
CA ALA A 107 3.89 -6.36 -3.37
C ALA A 107 3.30 -7.79 -3.36
N LEU A 108 2.27 -8.04 -2.55
CA LEU A 108 1.57 -9.32 -2.53
C LEU A 108 0.79 -9.59 -3.84
N TYR A 109 0.24 -8.56 -4.48
CA TYR A 109 -0.39 -8.69 -5.79
C TYR A 109 0.61 -9.16 -6.84
N TYR A 110 1.82 -8.57 -6.86
CA TYR A 110 2.89 -9.05 -7.74
C TYR A 110 3.46 -10.39 -7.28
N LEU A 111 3.41 -10.75 -6.00
CA LEU A 111 3.96 -12.02 -5.54
C LEU A 111 3.07 -13.21 -5.96
N TYR A 112 1.76 -13.05 -5.85
CA TYR A 112 0.79 -14.12 -6.04
C TYR A 112 0.02 -14.04 -7.36
N GLY A 113 0.13 -12.93 -8.10
CA GLY A 113 -0.62 -12.70 -9.33
C GLY A 113 -2.13 -12.60 -9.08
N LYS A 114 -2.55 -11.58 -8.32
CA LYS A 114 -3.97 -11.36 -8.00
C LYS A 114 -4.65 -10.44 -9.03
N GLY A 115 -5.93 -10.70 -9.29
CA GLY A 115 -6.69 -9.97 -10.30
C GLY A 115 -6.03 -10.11 -11.68
N SER A 116 -5.96 -9.00 -12.41
CA SER A 116 -5.28 -8.91 -13.72
C SER A 116 -3.76 -8.72 -13.61
N ILE A 117 -3.19 -8.69 -12.41
CA ILE A 117 -1.76 -8.47 -12.20
C ILE A 117 -0.97 -9.76 -12.37
N GLN A 118 0.02 -9.73 -13.26
CA GLN A 118 0.91 -10.87 -13.48
C GLN A 118 1.95 -11.00 -12.35
N PRO A 119 2.27 -12.23 -11.90
CA PRO A 119 3.33 -12.46 -10.94
C PRO A 119 4.67 -11.87 -11.39
N ASN A 120 5.34 -11.15 -10.50
CA ASN A 120 6.67 -10.59 -10.70
C ASN A 120 7.40 -10.51 -9.36
N VAL A 121 8.21 -11.55 -9.08
CA VAL A 121 8.93 -11.69 -7.81
C VAL A 121 9.91 -10.54 -7.59
N ASP A 122 10.67 -10.13 -8.60
CA ASP A 122 11.64 -9.04 -8.45
C ASP A 122 10.98 -7.71 -8.08
N ARG A 123 9.83 -7.40 -8.69
CA ARG A 123 9.06 -6.20 -8.37
C ARG A 123 8.45 -6.31 -6.98
N ALA A 124 7.90 -7.45 -6.61
CA ALA A 124 7.40 -7.71 -5.26
C ALA A 124 8.49 -7.51 -4.21
N LEU A 125 9.68 -8.08 -4.40
CA LEU A 125 10.80 -7.95 -3.47
C LEU A 125 11.26 -6.50 -3.29
N ARG A 126 11.34 -5.72 -4.39
CA ARG A 126 11.66 -4.28 -4.27
C ARG A 126 10.64 -3.54 -3.42
N LEU A 127 9.35 -3.80 -3.64
CA LEU A 127 8.27 -3.18 -2.87
C LEU A 127 8.27 -3.63 -1.40
N LEU A 128 8.52 -4.91 -1.12
CA LEU A 128 8.65 -5.45 0.24
C LEU A 128 9.81 -4.79 1.00
N ARG A 129 10.96 -4.59 0.34
CA ARG A 129 12.10 -3.88 0.93
C ARG A 129 11.76 -2.43 1.25
N ILE A 130 11.04 -1.74 0.36
CA ILE A 130 10.56 -0.37 0.61
C ILE A 130 9.62 -0.35 1.83
N ALA A 131 8.59 -1.21 1.85
CA ALA A 131 7.64 -1.27 2.95
C ALA A 131 8.32 -1.63 4.29
N SER A 132 9.28 -2.57 4.27
CA SER A 132 10.07 -2.96 5.44
C SER A 132 10.93 -1.79 5.97
N SER A 133 11.59 -1.05 5.08
CA SER A 133 12.39 0.13 5.46
C SER A 133 11.54 1.24 6.11
N LYS A 134 10.24 1.24 5.84
CA LYS A 134 9.26 2.17 6.40
C LYS A 134 8.51 1.60 7.61
N GLY A 135 8.95 0.47 8.14
CA GLY A 135 8.48 -0.09 9.40
C GLY A 135 7.32 -1.07 9.29
N VAL A 136 6.90 -1.48 8.09
CA VAL A 136 5.89 -2.54 7.92
C VAL A 136 6.49 -3.89 8.32
N GLN A 137 6.08 -4.41 9.48
CA GLN A 137 6.69 -5.61 10.08
C GLN A 137 6.45 -6.86 9.23
N GLN A 138 5.26 -6.98 8.64
CA GLN A 138 4.91 -8.10 7.76
C GLN A 138 5.90 -8.18 6.58
N ALA A 139 6.26 -7.02 6.00
CA ALA A 139 7.21 -6.95 4.89
C ALA A 139 8.62 -7.40 5.28
N ARG A 140 9.05 -7.13 6.54
CA ARG A 140 10.35 -7.58 7.06
C ARG A 140 10.45 -9.10 7.08
N GLY A 141 9.40 -9.79 7.54
CA GLY A 141 9.38 -11.26 7.59
C GLY A 141 9.52 -11.88 6.20
N TYR A 142 8.86 -11.31 5.18
CA TYR A 142 9.06 -11.74 3.80
C TYR A 142 10.49 -11.52 3.31
N CYS A 143 11.07 -10.34 3.53
CA CYS A 143 12.45 -10.06 3.09
C CYS A 143 13.45 -11.05 3.71
N GLN A 144 13.35 -11.29 5.02
CA GLN A 144 14.22 -12.25 5.73
C GLN A 144 14.13 -13.65 5.12
N ARG A 145 12.92 -14.17 4.93
CA ARG A 145 12.73 -15.50 4.34
C ARG A 145 13.34 -15.61 2.93
N PHE A 146 13.18 -14.59 2.11
CA PHE A 146 13.74 -14.58 0.76
C PHE A 146 15.27 -14.49 0.75
N ASP A 147 15.85 -13.68 1.64
CA ASP A 147 17.31 -13.58 1.77
C ASP A 147 17.89 -14.91 2.30
N ASP A 148 17.23 -15.57 3.27
CA ASP A 148 17.61 -16.90 3.78
C ASP A 148 17.54 -18.00 2.70
N GLU A 149 16.47 -18.02 1.90
CA GLU A 149 16.31 -18.98 0.79
C GLU A 149 17.39 -18.77 -0.28
N LYS A 150 17.73 -17.51 -0.58
CA LYS A 150 18.80 -17.18 -1.53
C LYS A 150 20.18 -17.59 -1.00
N GLU A 151 20.46 -17.37 0.28
CA GLU A 151 21.73 -17.77 0.91
C GLU A 151 21.91 -19.29 0.90
N LYS A 152 20.84 -20.06 1.14
CA LYS A 152 20.84 -21.52 1.00
C LYS A 152 21.20 -21.97 -0.41
N LEU A 153 20.61 -21.36 -1.44
CA LEU A 153 20.91 -21.68 -2.84
C LEU A 153 22.39 -21.41 -3.18
N ILE A 154 22.92 -20.26 -2.78
CA ILE A 154 24.35 -19.92 -2.97
C ILE A 154 25.27 -20.92 -2.25
N THR A 155 24.89 -21.33 -1.03
CA THR A 155 25.66 -22.31 -0.24
C THR A 155 25.67 -23.69 -0.91
N ILE A 156 24.58 -24.09 -1.56
CA ILE A 156 24.51 -25.34 -2.32
C ILE A 156 25.40 -25.28 -3.57
N GLU A 157 25.35 -24.18 -4.33
CA GLU A 157 26.14 -24.01 -5.56
C GLU A 157 27.65 -23.84 -5.30
N SER A 158 28.01 -23.28 -4.14
CA SER A 158 29.41 -23.09 -3.74
C SER A 158 30.03 -24.31 -3.05
N LYS A 159 29.25 -25.35 -2.75
CA LYS A 159 29.79 -26.60 -2.21
C LYS A 159 30.57 -27.29 -3.32
N PRO A 160 31.87 -27.57 -3.16
CA PRO A 160 32.63 -28.27 -4.18
C PRO A 160 31.95 -29.61 -4.45
N LEU A 161 31.72 -29.91 -5.73
CA LEU A 161 31.28 -31.23 -6.17
C LEU A 161 32.17 -32.26 -5.47
N PRO A 162 31.61 -33.31 -4.83
CA PRO A 162 32.44 -34.32 -4.19
C PRO A 162 33.48 -34.78 -5.20
N GLU A 163 34.76 -34.70 -4.81
CA GLU A 163 35.86 -35.14 -5.66
C GLU A 163 35.50 -36.55 -6.11
N PHE A 164 35.30 -36.72 -7.43
CA PHE A 164 35.04 -38.03 -7.99
C PHE A 164 36.28 -38.86 -7.69
N ASP A 165 36.15 -39.78 -6.75
CA ASP A 165 37.26 -40.60 -6.30
C ASP A 165 37.82 -41.35 -7.51
N ARG A 166 38.99 -40.92 -7.98
CA ARG A 166 39.69 -41.54 -9.11
C ARG A 166 40.38 -42.85 -8.68
N SER A 167 40.16 -43.34 -7.46
CA SER A 167 40.79 -44.56 -6.95
C SER A 167 40.31 -45.86 -7.61
N ILE A 168 39.24 -45.86 -8.42
CA ILE A 168 38.77 -47.07 -9.15
C ILE A 168 39.40 -47.17 -10.56
N SER A 169 40.70 -46.91 -10.69
CA SER A 169 41.44 -47.22 -11.93
C SER A 169 42.38 -48.41 -11.79
N ASN A 170 42.29 -49.21 -10.73
CA ASN A 170 43.11 -50.41 -10.54
C ASN A 170 42.32 -51.57 -9.90
N ILE A 171 41.36 -52.16 -10.62
CA ILE A 171 41.04 -53.60 -10.59
C ILE A 171 40.62 -54.02 -12.00
#